data_AF-A0AAU0LDT1-F1
#
_entry.id   AF-A0AAU0LDT1-F1
#
_cell.length_a   1.000
_cell.length_b   1.000
_cell.length_c   1.000
_cell.angle_alpha   90.00
_cell.angle_beta   90.00
_cell.angle_gamma   90.00
#
_symmetry.space_group_name_H-M   'P 1'
#
loop_
_entity.id
_entity.type
_entity.pdbx_description
1 polymer ?
#
loop_
_entity_poly.entity_id
_entity_poly.type
_entity_poly.pdbx_seq_one_letter_code
_entity_poly.pdbx_strand_id
1 'polypeptide(L)'
;MPATTQEKQDYVNVINAIWGVGVIPQNTIDNINDDVIEKVDVALTSIRECSKAMIGIDAVFSIFYGTTYSSWKALLAAAREEVSKTGADWIDVLLGSSRYKICVNTAKAANRTHVQNALIEASMM
;
A
#
# COMPACT_ATOMS: atom_id res chain seq x y z
N MET A 1 -7.67 -15.15 -9.18
CA MET A 1 -6.37 -15.82 -9.40
C MET A 1 -5.45 -15.40 -8.27
N PRO A 2 -4.72 -16.32 -7.64
CA PRO A 2 -3.82 -15.99 -6.54
C PRO A 2 -2.74 -14.99 -7.00
N ALA A 3 -2.27 -14.15 -6.07
CA ALA A 3 -1.17 -13.22 -6.32
C ALA A 3 0.14 -13.96 -6.61
N THR A 4 0.88 -13.47 -7.61
CA THR A 4 2.23 -13.91 -7.92
C THR A 4 3.20 -13.49 -6.81
N THR A 5 4.38 -14.12 -6.76
CA THR A 5 5.44 -13.77 -5.80
C THR A 5 5.81 -12.30 -5.86
N GLN A 6 5.90 -11.71 -7.06
CA GLN A 6 6.27 -10.30 -7.21
C GLN A 6 5.18 -9.37 -6.67
N GLU A 7 3.91 -9.66 -6.97
CA GLU A 7 2.79 -8.86 -6.46
C GLU A 7 2.73 -8.94 -4.93
N LYS A 8 2.89 -10.13 -4.36
CA LYS A 8 2.99 -10.31 -2.90
C LYS A 8 4.14 -9.51 -2.29
N GLN A 9 5.30 -9.48 -2.95
CA GLN A 9 6.43 -8.67 -2.51
C GLN A 9 6.13 -7.16 -2.54
N ASP A 10 5.36 -6.68 -3.52
CA ASP A 10 4.93 -5.28 -3.54
C ASP A 10 4.07 -4.93 -2.30
N TYR A 11 3.16 -5.83 -1.91
CA TYR A 11 2.36 -5.66 -0.70
C TYR A 11 3.22 -5.67 0.57
N VAL A 12 4.21 -6.56 0.68
CA VAL A 12 5.16 -6.57 1.80
C VAL A 12 5.87 -5.22 1.91
N ASN A 13 6.32 -4.67 0.79
CA ASN A 13 7.03 -3.39 0.73
C ASN A 13 6.10 -2.23 1.12
N VAL A 14 4.85 -2.22 0.63
CA VAL A 14 3.83 -1.25 1.00
C VAL A 14 3.54 -1.28 2.50
N ILE A 15 3.35 -2.47 3.09
CA ILE A 15 3.11 -2.61 4.53
C ILE A 15 4.30 -2.03 5.31
N ASN A 16 5.53 -2.36 4.90
CA ASN A 16 6.73 -1.81 5.54
C ASN A 16 6.83 -0.29 5.40
N ALA A 17 6.44 0.29 4.26
CA ALA A 17 6.44 1.74 4.06
C ALA A 17 5.42 2.46 4.95
N ILE A 18 4.20 1.92 5.10
CA ILE A 18 3.14 2.54 5.92
C ILE A 18 3.46 2.40 7.42
N TRP A 19 3.77 1.18 7.88
CA TRP A 19 3.86 0.89 9.30
C TRP A 19 5.29 0.92 9.86
N GLY A 20 6.29 0.72 9.02
CA GLY A 20 7.70 0.57 9.38
C GLY A 20 8.14 -0.89 9.28
N VAL A 21 9.39 -1.11 8.86
CA VAL A 21 9.97 -2.46 8.73
C VAL A 21 9.96 -3.17 10.09
N GLY A 22 9.43 -4.39 10.10
CA GLY A 22 9.35 -5.23 11.31
C GLY A 22 8.26 -4.83 12.32
N VAL A 23 7.50 -3.77 12.06
CA VAL A 23 6.46 -3.27 12.97
C VAL A 23 5.16 -4.09 12.89
N ILE A 24 4.88 -4.65 11.72
CA ILE A 24 3.77 -5.58 11.47
C ILE A 24 4.37 -7.00 11.45
N PRO A 25 4.13 -7.81 12.50
CA PRO A 25 4.59 -9.19 12.52
C PRO A 25 3.98 -9.98 11.37
N GLN A 26 4.64 -11.08 10.98
CA GLN A 26 4.16 -11.99 9.94
C GLN A 26 4.04 -11.36 8.54
N ASN A 27 4.53 -10.13 8.32
CA ASN A 27 4.61 -9.51 6.99
C ASN A 27 5.70 -10.16 6.12
N THR A 28 5.37 -11.33 5.55
CA THR A 28 6.22 -12.10 4.65
C THR A 28 5.45 -12.45 3.38
N ILE A 29 6.15 -12.75 2.29
CA ILE A 29 5.51 -13.13 1.01
C ILE A 29 4.51 -14.27 1.21
N ASP A 30 4.87 -15.29 1.99
CA ASP A 30 4.05 -16.49 2.18
C ASP A 30 2.69 -16.17 2.81
N ASN A 31 2.66 -15.18 3.70
CA ASN A 31 1.46 -14.77 4.42
C ASN A 31 0.60 -13.74 3.66
N ILE A 32 1.04 -13.25 2.49
CA ILE A 32 0.20 -12.38 1.65
C ILE A 32 -0.79 -13.24 0.87
N ASN A 33 -2.01 -13.36 1.40
CA ASN A 33 -3.17 -13.97 0.75
C ASN A 33 -4.19 -12.89 0.31
N ASP A 34 -5.31 -13.33 -0.26
CA ASP A 34 -6.33 -12.42 -0.80
C ASP A 34 -6.99 -11.53 0.29
N ASP A 35 -7.16 -12.03 1.53
CA ASP A 35 -7.72 -11.22 2.63
C ASP A 35 -6.72 -10.14 3.10
N VAL A 36 -5.44 -10.50 3.23
CA VAL A 36 -4.38 -9.51 3.54
C VAL A 36 -4.32 -8.42 2.47
N ILE A 37 -4.38 -8.81 1.19
CA ILE A 37 -4.43 -7.86 0.06
C ILE A 37 -5.62 -6.92 0.22
N GLU A 38 -6.82 -7.45 0.47
CA GLU A 38 -8.02 -6.64 0.67
C GLU A 38 -7.85 -5.59 1.78
N LYS A 39 -7.29 -5.99 2.94
CA LYS A 39 -7.09 -5.03 4.06
C LYS A 39 -6.05 -3.97 3.74
N VAL A 40 -5.00 -4.32 3.01
CA VAL A 40 -3.98 -3.34 2.57
C VAL A 40 -4.57 -2.39 1.53
N ASP A 41 -5.40 -2.89 0.61
CA ASP A 41 -6.10 -2.07 -0.40
C ASP A 41 -7.01 -1.02 0.23
N VAL A 42 -7.68 -1.36 1.33
CA VAL A 42 -8.49 -0.39 2.10
C VAL A 42 -7.60 0.72 2.68
N ALA A 43 -6.42 0.37 3.22
CA ALA A 43 -5.47 1.36 3.72
C ALA A 43 -4.93 2.25 2.59
N LEU A 44 -4.50 1.66 1.48
CA LEU A 44 -4.02 2.39 0.29
C LEU A 44 -5.07 3.33 -0.28
N THR A 45 -6.33 2.88 -0.36
CA THR A 45 -7.46 3.69 -0.81
C THR A 45 -7.67 4.88 0.13
N SER A 46 -7.64 4.66 1.44
CA SER A 46 -7.78 5.74 2.44
C SER A 46 -6.68 6.80 2.28
N ILE A 47 -5.43 6.38 2.04
CA ILE A 47 -4.30 7.28 1.80
C ILE A 47 -4.51 8.06 0.50
N ARG A 48 -4.90 7.35 -0.58
CA ARG A 48 -5.16 7.97 -1.88
C ARG A 48 -6.23 9.04 -1.78
N GLU A 49 -7.40 8.73 -1.25
CA GLU A 49 -8.51 9.69 -1.19
C GLU A 49 -8.18 10.92 -0.33
N CYS A 50 -7.53 10.72 0.83
CA CYS A 50 -7.09 11.83 1.67
C CYS A 50 -6.05 12.72 0.96
N SER A 51 -5.03 12.10 0.35
CA SER A 51 -3.94 12.86 -0.30
C SER A 51 -4.37 13.47 -1.63
N LYS A 52 -5.34 12.86 -2.33
CA LYS A 52 -5.85 13.32 -3.63
C LYS A 52 -6.50 14.70 -3.56
N ALA A 53 -7.24 14.97 -2.49
CA ALA A 53 -7.84 16.28 -2.24
C ALA A 53 -6.80 17.39 -1.99
N MET A 54 -5.55 17.01 -1.75
CA MET A 54 -4.46 17.92 -1.39
C MET A 54 -3.47 18.15 -2.55
N ILE A 55 -3.71 17.58 -3.73
CA ILE A 55 -2.83 17.61 -4.91
C ILE A 55 -2.67 19.05 -5.44
N GLY A 56 -1.71 19.76 -4.86
CA GLY A 56 -0.84 20.63 -5.64
C GLY A 56 0.25 19.73 -6.21
N ILE A 57 -0.03 19.15 -7.39
CA ILE A 57 0.88 18.52 -8.35
C ILE A 57 2.17 17.92 -7.75
N ASP A 58 2.21 16.60 -7.67
CA ASP A 58 3.47 15.89 -7.89
C ASP A 58 3.28 14.95 -9.09
N ALA A 59 3.76 15.40 -10.26
CA ALA A 59 3.61 14.68 -11.53
C ALA A 59 4.19 13.26 -11.46
N VAL A 60 5.18 13.06 -10.59
CA VAL A 60 5.93 11.82 -10.39
C VAL A 60 5.04 10.66 -9.94
N PHE A 61 3.91 10.92 -9.27
CA PHE A 61 3.01 9.88 -8.74
C PHE A 61 1.58 9.97 -9.28
N SER A 62 1.38 10.70 -10.38
CA SER A 62 0.07 10.83 -11.05
C SER A 62 -0.63 9.49 -11.31
N ILE A 63 0.12 8.42 -11.59
CA ILE A 63 -0.38 7.06 -11.79
C ILE A 63 -1.18 6.54 -10.57
N PHE A 64 -0.79 6.89 -9.34
CA PHE A 64 -1.45 6.47 -8.10
C PHE A 64 -2.79 7.17 -7.86
N TYR A 65 -3.07 8.25 -8.60
CA TYR A 65 -4.28 9.05 -8.48
C TYR A 65 -5.26 8.88 -9.64
N GLY A 66 -4.81 8.22 -10.72
CA GLY A 66 -5.60 7.87 -11.88
C GLY A 66 -6.63 6.78 -11.59
N THR A 67 -7.83 6.91 -12.16
CA THR A 67 -8.92 5.93 -12.02
C THR A 67 -8.91 4.86 -13.13
N THR A 68 -7.77 4.70 -13.82
CA THR A 68 -7.65 3.86 -15.01
C THR A 68 -7.42 2.37 -14.70
N TYR A 69 -7.13 2.02 -13.45
CA TYR A 69 -6.82 0.65 -13.03
C TYR A 69 -7.98 0.01 -12.28
N SER A 70 -8.22 -1.28 -12.55
CA SER A 70 -9.31 -2.07 -11.95
C SER A 70 -9.03 -2.59 -10.54
N SER A 71 -7.78 -2.55 -10.08
CA SER A 71 -7.35 -2.97 -8.73
C SER A 71 -6.02 -2.34 -8.33
N TRP A 72 -5.72 -2.31 -7.03
CA TRP A 72 -4.41 -1.88 -6.52
C TRP A 72 -3.30 -2.80 -6.98
N LYS A 73 -3.55 -4.11 -7.03
CA LYS A 73 -2.65 -5.09 -7.64
C LYS A 73 -2.20 -4.69 -9.05
N ALA A 74 -3.15 -4.36 -9.93
CA ALA A 74 -2.85 -3.91 -11.29
C ALA A 74 -2.12 -2.56 -11.31
N LEU A 75 -2.51 -1.64 -10.44
CA LEU A 75 -1.87 -0.33 -10.33
C LEU A 75 -0.41 -0.44 -9.87
N LEU A 76 -0.12 -1.26 -8.85
CA LEU A 76 1.23 -1.48 -8.33
C LEU A 76 2.14 -2.11 -9.39
N ALA A 77 1.61 -3.08 -10.16
CA ALA A 77 2.32 -3.65 -11.29
C ALA A 77 2.65 -2.61 -12.36
N ALA A 78 1.66 -1.82 -12.77
CA ALA A 78 1.83 -0.75 -13.76
C ALA A 78 2.81 0.33 -13.29
N ALA A 79 2.75 0.74 -12.01
CA ALA A 79 3.70 1.70 -11.45
C ALA A 79 5.15 1.21 -11.59
N ARG A 80 5.39 -0.08 -11.31
CA ARG A 80 6.72 -0.69 -11.45
C ARG A 80 7.15 -0.78 -12.91
N GLU A 81 6.26 -1.24 -13.78
CA GLU A 81 6.59 -1.59 -15.17
C GLU A 81 6.65 -0.38 -16.10
N GLU A 82 5.74 0.58 -15.94
CA GLU A 82 5.59 1.70 -16.87
C GLU A 82 6.42 2.92 -16.46
N VAL A 83 6.56 3.18 -15.15
CA VAL A 83 7.22 4.40 -14.64
C VAL A 83 8.36 4.11 -13.66
N SER A 84 8.70 2.84 -13.44
CA SER A 84 9.77 2.42 -12.52
C SER A 84 9.62 3.02 -11.10
N LYS A 85 8.37 3.10 -10.61
CA LYS A 85 8.02 3.51 -9.25
C LYS A 85 7.29 2.40 -8.52
N THR A 86 7.42 2.35 -7.21
CA THR A 86 6.73 1.37 -6.36
C THR A 86 5.68 2.05 -5.48
N GLY A 87 4.76 1.26 -4.92
CA GLY A 87 3.86 1.74 -3.88
C GLY A 87 4.61 2.26 -2.65
N ALA A 88 5.75 1.66 -2.31
CA ALA A 88 6.60 2.14 -1.23
C ALA A 88 7.18 3.55 -1.53
N ASP A 89 7.69 3.79 -2.74
CA ASP A 89 8.18 5.11 -3.15
C ASP A 89 7.09 6.18 -3.02
N TRP A 90 5.86 5.83 -3.40
CA TRP A 90 4.72 6.72 -3.26
C TRP A 90 4.44 7.07 -1.79
N ILE A 91 4.41 6.07 -0.90
CA ILE A 91 4.20 6.29 0.54
C ILE A 91 5.34 7.12 1.15
N ASP A 92 6.59 6.86 0.77
CA ASP A 92 7.75 7.59 1.30
C ASP A 92 7.70 9.07 0.93
N VAL A 93 7.30 9.41 -0.30
CA VAL A 93 7.13 10.81 -0.71
C VAL A 93 6.00 11.49 0.08
N LEU A 94 4.88 10.81 0.30
CA LEU A 94 3.80 11.36 1.13
C LEU A 94 4.25 11.60 2.58
N LEU A 95 5.07 10.70 3.14
CA LEU A 95 5.64 10.85 4.48
C LEU A 95 6.68 11.98 4.56
N GLY A 96 7.40 12.26 3.47
CA GLY A 96 8.36 13.36 3.36
C GLY A 96 7.73 14.75 3.32
N SER A 97 6.45 14.86 2.99
CA SER A 97 5.71 16.12 2.98
C SER A 97 4.88 16.29 4.25
N SER A 98 5.09 17.40 4.96
CA SER A 98 4.29 17.74 6.15
C SER A 98 2.79 17.80 5.87
N ARG A 99 2.41 18.20 4.65
CA ARG A 99 1.01 18.27 4.21
C ARG A 99 0.37 16.89 4.05
N TYR A 100 1.08 15.94 3.47
CA TYR A 100 0.52 14.63 3.11
C TYR A 100 0.71 13.57 4.20
N LYS A 101 1.68 13.75 5.10
CA LYS A 101 1.99 12.81 6.19
C LYS A 101 0.78 12.47 7.07
N ILE A 102 -0.14 13.42 7.26
CA ILE A 102 -1.36 13.20 8.03
C ILE A 102 -2.25 12.10 7.43
N CYS A 103 -2.31 11.99 6.10
CA CYS A 103 -3.10 10.98 5.42
C CYS A 103 -2.53 9.57 5.68
N VAL A 104 -1.21 9.42 5.57
CA VAL A 104 -0.54 8.14 5.85
C VAL A 104 -0.71 7.76 7.32
N ASN A 105 -0.47 8.68 8.25
CA ASN A 105 -0.60 8.41 9.69
C ASN A 105 -2.04 8.05 10.10
N THR A 106 -3.04 8.70 9.50
CA THR A 106 -4.46 8.41 9.78
C THR A 106 -4.82 7.01 9.28
N ALA A 107 -4.47 6.67 8.03
CA ALA A 107 -4.73 5.34 7.49
C ALA A 107 -3.95 4.25 8.25
N LYS A 108 -2.70 4.55 8.62
CA LYS A 108 -1.84 3.68 9.44
C LYS A 108 -2.52 3.33 10.76
N ALA A 109 -3.04 4.32 11.48
CA ALA A 109 -3.71 4.12 12.76
C ALA A 109 -5.03 3.34 12.59
N ALA A 110 -5.84 3.70 11.61
CA ALA A 110 -7.16 3.10 11.39
C ALA A 110 -7.10 1.63 10.94
N ASN A 111 -6.09 1.26 10.14
CA ASN A 111 -6.06 -0.05 9.48
C ASN A 111 -5.08 -1.05 10.10
N ARG A 112 -4.25 -0.63 11.08
CA ARG A 112 -3.18 -1.48 11.62
C ARG A 112 -3.68 -2.83 12.13
N THR A 113 -4.67 -2.83 13.01
CA THR A 113 -5.17 -4.07 13.63
C THR A 113 -5.79 -5.01 12.61
N HIS A 114 -6.50 -4.49 11.62
CA HIS A 114 -7.10 -5.29 10.55
C HIS A 114 -6.03 -6.01 9.72
N VAL A 115 -4.99 -5.31 9.28
CA VAL A 115 -3.88 -5.90 8.52
C VAL A 115 -3.10 -6.91 9.38
N GLN A 116 -2.87 -6.59 10.66
CA GLN A 116 -2.18 -7.52 11.58
C GLN A 116 -2.95 -8.82 11.79
N ASN A 117 -4.27 -8.74 12.01
CA ASN A 117 -5.09 -9.94 12.23
C ASN A 117 -5.13 -10.81 10.97
N ALA A 118 -5.32 -10.19 9.79
CA ALA A 118 -5.31 -10.91 8.51
C ALA A 118 -3.99 -11.68 8.30
N LEU A 119 -2.84 -11.06 8.61
CA LEU A 119 -1.52 -11.70 8.52
C LEU A 119 -1.33 -12.85 9.52
N ILE A 120 -1.85 -12.69 10.75
CA ILE A 120 -1.80 -13.74 11.77
C ILE A 120 -2.63 -14.94 11.33
N GLU A 121 -3.86 -14.70 10.87
CA GLU A 121 -4.75 -15.75 10.36
C GLU A 121 -4.12 -16.47 9.15
N ALA A 122 -3.53 -15.72 8.21
CA ALA A 122 -2.83 -16.28 7.07
C ALA A 122 -1.65 -17.17 7.48
N SER A 123 -0.92 -16.82 8.55
CA SER A 123 0.24 -17.60 9.03
C SER A 123 -0.12 -18.92 9.71
N MET A 124 -1.39 -19.13 10.03
CA MET A 124 -1.90 -20.35 10.67
C MET A 124 -2.45 -21.38 9.66
N MET A 125 -2.56 -20.99 8.39
CA MET A 125 -3.06 -21.83 7.30
C MET A 125 -1.90 -22.59 6.63
#